data_AF-A0A954FZI0-F1
#
_entry.id   AF-A0A954FZI0-F1
#
_cell.length_a   1.000
_cell.length_b   1.000
_cell.length_c   1.000
_cell.angle_alpha   90.00
_cell.angle_beta   90.00
_cell.angle_gamma   90.00
#
_symmetry.space_group_name_H-M   'P 1'
#
loop_
_entity.id
_entity.type
_entity.pdbx_description
1 polymer ?
#
loop_
_entity_poly.entity_id
_entity_poly.type
_entity_poly.pdbx_seq_one_letter_code
_entity_poly.pdbx_strand_id
1 'polypeptide(L)'
;PEAWSPQVTLKNIWRSRTLSNDVLSSVLVGDQIYGFDIFDQQSKTQRPSRGKFRCIELMTGEELWEQGSGRPERSNNDTSDELGQAGIIVADGKLILFNERGELILLRANPKQCEILARCKVLTGELTWTPPILHRGCVFVRNQSRAACIYIGEPALLPENQSTLSLSEIPQERYYDWAGQILTVEPEYAFDIPSPAWLINWYCWCLGLLLGSLILAAVPVCFVAAERRMSVWTASYRTLAFICGALGTTWISFWTQEFVFTWPLCLFIALEPVLATVQFRNVKKTSYWRDRLPVLWFLFVFTVYFLLCRRLSLVFEWAFLAAPLGALPIGWWEWRITRNTAGKFLLFVCLKLLTFSCAYGSGVLVLWLKY
;
A
#
# COMPACT_ATOMS: atom_id res chain seq x y z
N PRO A 1 -2.99 53.54 5.48
CA PRO A 1 -3.35 52.27 6.15
C PRO A 1 -4.83 52.32 6.59
N GLU A 2 -5.71 51.72 5.79
CA GLU A 2 -7.14 51.64 6.10
C GLU A 2 -7.33 50.83 7.39
N ALA A 3 -8.06 51.43 8.34
CA ALA A 3 -8.43 50.80 9.60
C ALA A 3 -9.36 49.62 9.28
N TRP A 4 -8.94 48.42 9.66
CA TRP A 4 -9.72 47.21 9.46
C TRP A 4 -11.06 47.34 10.18
N SER A 5 -12.14 47.25 9.41
CA SER A 5 -13.55 47.32 9.78
C SER A 5 -13.90 46.38 10.95
N PRO A 6 -14.97 46.66 11.72
CA PRO A 6 -15.36 45.87 12.90
C PRO A 6 -15.54 44.38 12.58
N GLN A 7 -15.14 43.52 13.52
CA GLN A 7 -15.18 42.07 13.41
C GLN A 7 -16.55 41.57 12.92
N VAL A 8 -16.61 41.16 11.64
CA VAL A 8 -17.80 40.53 11.07
C VAL A 8 -17.93 39.14 11.67
N THR A 9 -18.91 38.95 12.55
CA THR A 9 -19.22 37.62 13.11
C THR A 9 -19.96 36.79 12.06
N LEU A 10 -19.29 35.77 11.51
CA LEU A 10 -19.89 34.84 10.56
C LEU A 10 -20.86 33.88 11.28
N LYS A 11 -22.06 33.69 10.74
CA LYS A 11 -23.05 32.73 11.24
C LYS A 11 -22.93 31.39 10.49
N ASN A 12 -22.79 30.28 11.22
CA ASN A 12 -22.90 28.95 10.62
C ASN A 12 -24.35 28.70 10.18
N ILE A 13 -24.56 28.42 8.89
CA ILE A 13 -25.88 28.08 8.33
C ILE A 13 -26.18 26.60 8.56
N TRP A 14 -25.23 25.73 8.17
CA TRP A 14 -25.27 24.29 8.45
C TRP A 14 -23.84 23.72 8.47
N ARG A 15 -23.71 22.47 8.94
CA ARG A 15 -22.48 21.68 8.92
C ARG A 15 -22.85 20.23 8.68
N SER A 16 -22.22 19.58 7.69
CA SER A 16 -22.46 18.17 7.36
C SER A 16 -21.15 17.40 7.20
N ARG A 17 -21.23 16.07 7.24
CA ARG A 17 -20.17 15.12 6.87
C ARG A 17 -20.39 14.47 5.50
N THR A 18 -21.41 14.92 4.75
CA THR A 18 -21.80 14.35 3.45
C THR A 18 -20.73 14.51 2.37
N LEU A 19 -19.91 15.56 2.41
CA LEU A 19 -18.92 15.83 1.37
C LEU A 19 -17.62 16.30 2.02
N SER A 20 -16.54 15.57 1.77
CA SER A 20 -15.17 15.96 2.10
C SER A 20 -14.37 16.23 0.84
N ASN A 21 -13.93 17.47 0.65
CA ASN A 21 -12.95 17.81 -0.38
C ASN A 21 -11.52 17.53 0.14
N ASP A 22 -10.62 17.11 -0.75
CA ASP A 22 -9.17 17.07 -0.52
C ASP A 22 -8.49 18.08 -1.46
N VAL A 23 -7.44 17.67 -2.19
CA VAL A 23 -6.70 18.50 -3.15
C VAL A 23 -7.54 19.04 -4.30
N LEU A 24 -8.69 18.41 -4.60
CA LEU A 24 -9.60 18.78 -5.67
C LEU A 24 -10.91 19.33 -5.09
N SER A 25 -11.32 20.50 -5.55
CA SER A 25 -12.51 21.21 -5.05
C SER A 25 -13.80 20.79 -5.75
N SER A 26 -14.89 20.79 -5.00
CA SER A 26 -16.24 20.75 -5.54
C SER A 26 -16.63 22.06 -6.25
N VAL A 27 -17.65 22.00 -7.09
CA VAL A 27 -18.18 23.15 -7.85
C VAL A 27 -19.65 23.39 -7.52
N LEU A 28 -20.06 24.66 -7.52
CA LEU A 28 -21.45 25.07 -7.38
C LEU A 28 -22.05 25.33 -8.76
N VAL A 29 -23.19 24.71 -9.07
CA VAL A 29 -23.97 24.95 -10.28
C VAL A 29 -25.44 25.15 -9.90
N GLY A 30 -25.95 26.36 -10.10
CA GLY A 30 -27.25 26.75 -9.55
C GLY A 30 -27.22 26.66 -8.02
N ASP A 31 -28.15 25.92 -7.44
CA ASP A 31 -28.26 25.69 -6.00
C ASP A 31 -27.67 24.33 -5.55
N GLN A 32 -26.87 23.68 -6.41
CA GLN A 32 -26.30 22.36 -6.13
C GLN A 32 -24.78 22.35 -6.17
N ILE A 33 -24.16 21.69 -5.20
CA ILE A 33 -22.72 21.42 -5.17
C ILE A 33 -22.49 20.02 -5.73
N TYR A 34 -21.55 19.92 -6.67
CA TYR A 34 -21.08 18.66 -7.24
C TYR A 34 -19.62 18.45 -6.87
N GLY A 35 -19.28 17.29 -6.33
CA GLY A 35 -17.93 17.04 -5.83
C GLY A 35 -17.66 15.58 -5.52
N PHE A 36 -16.39 15.27 -5.30
CA PHE A 36 -15.98 13.94 -4.83
C PHE A 36 -15.83 13.96 -3.31
N ASP A 37 -16.64 13.14 -2.64
CA ASP A 37 -16.56 12.86 -1.22
C ASP A 37 -15.46 11.82 -0.97
N ILE A 38 -14.29 12.30 -0.56
CA ILE A 38 -13.13 11.45 -0.30
C ILE A 38 -13.24 10.76 1.07
N PHE A 39 -12.98 9.45 1.09
CA PHE A 39 -12.96 8.64 2.31
C PHE A 39 -11.55 8.40 2.83
N ASP A 40 -10.54 8.56 1.97
CA ASP A 40 -9.15 8.49 2.39
C ASP A 40 -8.76 9.76 3.14
N GLN A 41 -8.06 9.60 4.26
CA GLN A 41 -7.52 10.73 5.01
C GLN A 41 -6.34 11.40 4.31
N GLN A 42 -5.68 10.70 3.38
CA GLN A 42 -4.53 11.20 2.63
C GLN A 42 -4.54 10.66 1.19
N SER A 43 -4.29 11.55 0.24
CA SER A 43 -4.07 11.21 -1.17
C SER A 43 -2.90 10.24 -1.34
N LYS A 44 -3.11 9.12 -2.05
CA LYS A 44 -2.07 8.12 -2.37
C LYS A 44 -1.53 8.37 -3.76
N THR A 45 -0.20 8.34 -3.95
CA THR A 45 0.41 8.64 -5.27
C THR A 45 0.35 7.50 -6.29
N GLN A 46 0.00 6.28 -5.84
CA GLN A 46 0.08 5.06 -6.66
C GLN A 46 -1.27 4.37 -6.86
N ARG A 47 -2.36 4.89 -6.27
CA ARG A 47 -3.71 4.33 -6.39
C ARG A 47 -4.79 5.41 -6.39
N PRO A 48 -5.91 5.18 -7.11
CA PRO A 48 -7.06 6.06 -7.04
C PRO A 48 -7.62 6.17 -5.62
N SER A 49 -8.06 7.37 -5.26
CA SER A 49 -8.74 7.68 -4.01
C SER A 49 -10.10 7.00 -3.92
N ARG A 50 -10.41 6.51 -2.73
CA ARG A 50 -11.71 5.98 -2.36
C ARG A 50 -12.68 7.10 -2.07
N GLY A 51 -13.91 6.92 -2.53
CA GLY A 51 -14.95 7.87 -2.23
C GLY A 51 -16.16 7.68 -3.13
N LYS A 52 -17.02 8.68 -3.09
CA LYS A 52 -18.22 8.75 -3.92
C LYS A 52 -18.34 10.13 -4.52
N PHE A 53 -18.73 10.22 -5.77
CA PHE A 53 -19.13 11.50 -6.32
C PHE A 53 -20.54 11.83 -5.86
N ARG A 54 -20.79 13.06 -5.43
CA ARG A 54 -22.07 13.47 -4.85
C ARG A 54 -22.60 14.76 -5.48
N CYS A 55 -23.92 14.88 -5.42
CA CYS A 55 -24.65 16.11 -5.61
C CYS A 55 -25.37 16.45 -4.30
N ILE A 56 -25.15 17.65 -3.79
CA ILE A 56 -25.77 18.13 -2.54
C ILE A 56 -26.46 19.48 -2.77
N GLU A 57 -27.54 19.74 -2.05
CA GLU A 57 -28.20 21.05 -2.06
C GLU A 57 -27.41 22.06 -1.21
N LEU A 58 -27.09 23.23 -1.78
CA LEU A 58 -26.23 24.24 -1.13
C LEU A 58 -26.81 24.77 0.17
N MET A 59 -28.13 25.00 0.23
CA MET A 59 -28.75 25.71 1.34
C MET A 59 -29.04 24.81 2.55
N THR A 60 -29.21 23.51 2.34
CA THR A 60 -29.58 22.54 3.37
C THR A 60 -28.44 21.57 3.70
N GLY A 61 -27.53 21.31 2.76
CA GLY A 61 -26.53 20.25 2.86
C GLY A 61 -27.10 18.85 2.63
N GLU A 62 -28.35 18.72 2.16
CA GLU A 62 -28.98 17.45 1.85
C GLU A 62 -28.31 16.80 0.63
N GLU A 63 -28.09 15.48 0.70
CA GLU A 63 -27.63 14.70 -0.43
C GLU A 63 -28.77 14.41 -1.40
N LEU A 64 -28.59 14.80 -2.66
CA LEU A 64 -29.56 14.54 -3.72
C LEU A 64 -29.29 13.20 -4.41
N TRP A 65 -28.01 12.88 -4.65
CA TRP A 65 -27.57 11.58 -5.16
C TRP A 65 -26.07 11.35 -4.94
N GLU A 66 -25.67 10.07 -5.01
CA GLU A 66 -24.27 9.60 -5.00
C GLU A 66 -23.98 8.65 -6.18
N GLN A 67 -22.72 8.61 -6.63
CA GLN A 67 -22.20 7.70 -7.65
C GLN A 67 -20.85 7.13 -7.21
N GLY A 68 -20.75 5.80 -7.15
CA GLY A 68 -19.54 5.07 -6.77
C GLY A 68 -19.73 4.20 -5.54
N SER A 69 -18.89 3.17 -5.38
CA SER A 69 -19.05 2.21 -4.29
C SER A 69 -18.49 2.72 -2.96
N GLY A 70 -17.48 3.61 -3.00
CA GLY A 70 -16.68 4.00 -1.84
C GLY A 70 -15.86 2.87 -1.22
N ARG A 71 -15.91 1.67 -1.81
CA ARG A 71 -15.15 0.50 -1.36
C ARG A 71 -13.70 0.65 -1.82
N PRO A 72 -12.74 0.09 -1.07
CA PRO A 72 -11.38 0.00 -1.56
C PRO A 72 -11.34 -0.71 -2.91
N GLU A 73 -10.65 -0.10 -3.87
CA GLU A 73 -10.35 -0.73 -5.15
C GLU A 73 -9.44 -1.93 -4.88
N ARG A 74 -9.94 -3.12 -5.22
CA ARG A 74 -9.27 -4.41 -5.06
C ARG A 74 -9.14 -5.03 -6.44
N SER A 75 -8.12 -5.86 -6.63
CA SER A 75 -7.83 -6.51 -7.93
C SER A 75 -9.00 -7.28 -8.55
N ASN A 76 -10.04 -7.60 -7.77
CA ASN A 76 -11.22 -8.35 -8.19
C ASN A 76 -12.52 -7.53 -8.25
N ASN A 77 -12.49 -6.22 -7.99
CA ASN A 77 -13.67 -5.38 -8.03
C ASN A 77 -13.80 -4.67 -9.39
N ASP A 78 -15.00 -4.65 -9.96
CA ASP A 78 -15.30 -3.82 -11.13
C ASP A 78 -15.57 -2.39 -10.67
N THR A 79 -14.64 -1.49 -10.96
CA THR A 79 -14.70 -0.05 -10.65
C THR A 79 -14.94 0.80 -11.91
N SER A 80 -15.30 0.17 -13.03
CA SER A 80 -15.40 0.82 -14.33
C SER A 80 -16.45 1.94 -14.36
N ASP A 81 -17.53 1.84 -13.58
CA ASP A 81 -18.59 2.84 -13.49
C ASP A 81 -18.34 3.94 -12.44
N GLU A 82 -17.23 3.86 -11.71
CA GLU A 82 -16.87 4.88 -10.72
C GLU A 82 -16.30 6.13 -11.38
N LEU A 83 -16.67 7.31 -10.89
CA LEU A 83 -16.15 8.58 -11.41
C LEU A 83 -14.73 8.86 -10.90
N GLY A 84 -14.41 8.43 -9.67
CA GLY A 84 -13.14 8.69 -9.00
C GLY A 84 -12.98 10.15 -8.57
N GLN A 85 -11.88 10.46 -7.88
CA GLN A 85 -11.57 11.84 -7.53
C GLN A 85 -11.23 12.62 -8.79
N ALA A 86 -11.88 13.77 -9.00
CA ALA A 86 -11.75 14.50 -10.25
C ALA A 86 -11.67 16.02 -10.04
N GLY A 87 -10.86 16.67 -10.87
CA GLY A 87 -10.97 18.11 -11.08
C GLY A 87 -12.19 18.40 -11.94
N ILE A 88 -13.01 19.37 -11.53
CA ILE A 88 -14.29 19.67 -12.16
C ILE A 88 -14.26 21.08 -12.70
N ILE A 89 -14.66 21.25 -13.97
CA ILE A 89 -15.03 22.55 -14.53
C ILE A 89 -16.44 22.48 -15.10
N VAL A 90 -17.09 23.64 -15.20
CA VAL A 90 -18.48 23.74 -15.62
C VAL A 90 -18.58 24.58 -16.89
N ALA A 91 -19.28 24.06 -17.89
CA ALA A 91 -19.56 24.77 -19.13
C ALA A 91 -20.86 24.25 -19.74
N ASP A 92 -21.71 25.16 -20.26
CA ASP A 92 -22.92 24.80 -21.00
C ASP A 92 -23.85 23.79 -20.26
N GLY A 93 -24.07 24.02 -18.96
CA GLY A 93 -24.89 23.13 -18.12
C GLY A 93 -24.32 21.72 -17.93
N LYS A 94 -23.02 21.53 -18.20
CA LYS A 94 -22.31 20.24 -18.08
C LYS A 94 -21.14 20.38 -17.12
N LEU A 95 -20.83 19.27 -16.46
CA LEU A 95 -19.62 19.10 -15.66
C LEU A 95 -18.61 18.35 -16.51
N ILE A 96 -17.42 18.93 -16.68
CA ILE A 96 -16.28 18.30 -17.35
C ILE A 96 -15.31 17.87 -16.24
N LEU A 97 -15.19 16.57 -16.06
CA LEU A 97 -14.38 15.94 -15.02
C LEU A 97 -13.12 15.39 -15.66
N PHE A 98 -11.98 15.66 -15.04
CA PHE A 98 -10.77 14.90 -15.31
C PHE A 98 -10.36 14.18 -14.04
N ASN A 99 -10.53 12.86 -14.04
CA ASN A 99 -10.33 12.04 -12.85
C ASN A 99 -8.86 11.63 -12.69
N GLU A 100 -8.53 11.18 -11.50
CA GLU A 100 -7.18 10.73 -11.14
C GLU A 100 -6.69 9.52 -11.93
N ARG A 101 -7.60 8.76 -12.54
CA ARG A 101 -7.29 7.64 -13.45
C ARG A 101 -6.89 8.11 -14.85
N GLY A 102 -6.93 9.42 -15.12
CA GLY A 102 -6.60 10.00 -16.42
C GLY A 102 -7.73 9.93 -17.45
N GLU A 103 -8.98 9.81 -16.98
CA GLU A 103 -10.18 9.80 -17.81
C GLU A 103 -10.85 11.17 -17.83
N LEU A 104 -11.28 11.59 -19.02
CA LEU A 104 -12.13 12.75 -19.22
C LEU A 104 -13.59 12.29 -19.28
N ILE A 105 -14.43 12.83 -18.40
CA ILE A 105 -15.83 12.42 -18.24
C ILE A 105 -16.71 13.66 -18.32
N LEU A 106 -17.76 13.58 -19.13
CA LEU A 106 -18.73 14.64 -19.29
C LEU A 106 -20.05 14.22 -18.65
N LEU A 107 -20.53 15.01 -17.69
CA LEU A 107 -21.82 14.80 -17.02
C LEU A 107 -22.76 15.95 -17.34
N ARG A 108 -24.07 15.67 -17.38
CA ARG A 108 -25.07 16.73 -17.28
C ARG A 108 -25.14 17.23 -15.84
N ALA A 109 -25.21 18.55 -15.62
CA ALA A 109 -25.54 19.09 -14.31
C ALA A 109 -27.03 18.83 -14.02
N ASN A 110 -27.31 17.72 -13.35
CA ASN A 110 -28.66 17.25 -13.07
C ASN A 110 -28.81 16.93 -11.58
N PRO A 111 -29.69 17.64 -10.85
CA PRO A 111 -29.88 17.40 -9.42
C PRO A 111 -30.63 16.10 -9.10
N LYS A 112 -31.26 15.45 -10.08
CA LYS A 112 -32.09 14.25 -9.85
C LYS A 112 -31.32 12.93 -9.93
N GLN A 113 -30.25 12.89 -10.73
CA GLN A 113 -29.44 11.69 -10.95
C GLN A 113 -28.10 12.04 -11.61
N CYS A 114 -27.13 11.13 -11.47
CA CYS A 114 -25.89 11.16 -12.25
C CYS A 114 -26.18 10.75 -13.71
N GLU A 115 -25.92 11.64 -14.67
CA GLU A 115 -26.11 11.39 -16.10
C GLU A 115 -24.78 11.58 -16.85
N ILE A 116 -24.09 10.47 -17.13
CA ILE A 116 -22.83 10.47 -17.89
C ILE A 116 -23.16 10.57 -19.39
N LEU A 117 -22.71 11.64 -20.02
CA LEU A 117 -22.91 11.93 -21.44
C LEU A 117 -21.80 11.30 -22.30
N ALA A 118 -20.56 11.33 -21.81
CA ALA A 118 -19.41 10.75 -22.49
C ALA A 118 -18.28 10.44 -21.50
N ARG A 119 -17.44 9.47 -21.83
CA ARG A 119 -16.21 9.13 -21.09
C ARG A 119 -15.13 8.69 -22.08
N CYS A 120 -13.90 9.16 -21.91
CA CYS A 120 -12.75 8.66 -22.64
C CYS A 120 -11.48 8.63 -21.79
N LYS A 121 -10.58 7.72 -22.13
CA LYS A 121 -9.24 7.62 -21.54
C LYS A 121 -8.32 8.59 -22.27
N VAL A 122 -7.61 9.45 -21.52
CA VAL A 122 -6.73 10.47 -22.12
C VAL A 122 -5.29 10.27 -21.67
N LEU A 123 -5.00 10.36 -20.36
CA LEU A 123 -3.65 10.25 -19.82
C LEU A 123 -3.57 9.13 -18.77
N THR A 124 -3.89 7.89 -19.18
CA THR A 124 -3.79 6.74 -18.26
C THR A 124 -2.32 6.38 -17.97
N GLY A 125 -2.10 5.72 -16.84
CA GLY A 125 -0.78 5.21 -16.41
C GLY A 125 -0.21 5.90 -15.18
N GLU A 126 -0.59 7.15 -14.92
CA GLU A 126 -0.13 7.93 -13.77
C GLU A 126 -1.31 8.66 -13.14
N LEU A 127 -1.26 8.85 -11.82
CA LEU A 127 -2.29 9.61 -11.13
C LEU A 127 -2.32 11.06 -11.58
N THR A 128 -3.53 11.59 -11.66
CA THR A 128 -3.76 12.93 -12.17
C THR A 128 -4.56 13.81 -11.22
N TRP A 129 -3.91 14.81 -10.64
CA TRP A 129 -4.55 15.76 -9.72
C TRP A 129 -4.59 17.20 -10.24
N THR A 130 -4.30 17.41 -11.53
CA THR A 130 -4.39 18.75 -12.11
C THR A 130 -5.81 18.98 -12.62
N PRO A 131 -6.53 20.02 -12.15
CA PRO A 131 -7.83 20.37 -12.69
C PRO A 131 -7.77 20.65 -14.20
N PRO A 132 -8.78 20.24 -14.98
CA PRO A 132 -8.83 20.56 -16.40
C PRO A 132 -9.07 22.05 -16.62
N ILE A 133 -8.67 22.57 -17.78
CA ILE A 133 -8.98 23.95 -18.21
C ILE A 133 -9.69 23.90 -19.56
N LEU A 134 -10.82 24.59 -19.69
CA LEU A 134 -11.52 24.75 -20.96
C LEU A 134 -11.17 26.09 -21.61
N HIS A 135 -10.72 26.06 -22.86
CA HIS A 135 -10.54 27.26 -23.66
C HIS A 135 -10.95 26.98 -25.11
N ARG A 136 -11.90 27.76 -25.64
CA ARG A 136 -12.36 27.68 -27.04
C ARG A 136 -12.74 26.26 -27.51
N GLY A 137 -13.45 25.52 -26.67
CA GLY A 137 -13.86 24.14 -26.97
C GLY A 137 -12.77 23.09 -26.77
N CYS A 138 -11.56 23.48 -26.37
CA CYS A 138 -10.45 22.59 -26.04
C CYS A 138 -10.31 22.43 -24.51
N VAL A 139 -10.34 21.19 -24.03
CA VAL A 139 -9.99 20.83 -22.66
C VAL A 139 -8.52 20.49 -22.58
N PHE A 140 -7.77 21.26 -21.81
CA PHE A 140 -6.37 21.02 -21.51
C PHE A 140 -6.26 20.22 -20.22
N VAL A 141 -5.53 19.11 -20.30
CA VAL A 141 -5.32 18.18 -19.20
C VAL A 141 -3.84 17.81 -19.11
N ARG A 142 -3.36 17.48 -17.91
CA ARG A 142 -1.99 16.99 -17.73
C ARG A 142 -1.88 16.05 -16.54
N ASN A 143 -0.91 15.15 -16.61
CA ASN A 143 -0.42 14.38 -15.47
C ASN A 143 1.02 14.83 -15.13
N GLN A 144 1.81 13.99 -14.48
CA GLN A 144 3.20 14.30 -14.11
C GLN A 144 4.14 14.42 -15.31
N SER A 145 3.93 13.60 -16.35
CA SER A 145 4.87 13.45 -17.47
C SER A 145 4.37 14.05 -18.79
N ARG A 146 3.05 14.20 -18.96
CA ARG A 146 2.39 14.49 -20.24
C ARG A 146 1.27 15.51 -20.08
N ALA A 147 0.97 16.20 -21.18
CA ALA A 147 -0.21 17.05 -21.32
C ALA A 147 -0.93 16.72 -22.63
N ALA A 148 -2.24 16.89 -22.65
CA ALA A 148 -3.08 16.71 -23.82
C ALA A 148 -4.10 17.85 -23.96
N CYS A 149 -4.52 18.09 -25.19
CA CYS A 149 -5.55 19.06 -25.55
C CYS A 149 -6.65 18.29 -26.29
N ILE A 150 -7.85 18.24 -25.71
CA ILE A 150 -8.98 17.47 -26.24
C ILE A 150 -10.07 18.42 -26.67
N TYR A 151 -10.39 18.41 -27.95
CA TYR A 151 -11.52 19.18 -28.48
C TYR A 151 -12.84 18.48 -28.14
N ILE A 152 -13.77 19.22 -27.53
CA ILE A 152 -15.08 18.72 -27.09
C ILE A 152 -16.26 19.49 -27.69
N GLY A 153 -15.98 20.37 -28.66
CA GLY A 153 -17.00 21.15 -29.37
C GLY A 153 -17.56 20.44 -30.60
N GLU A 154 -18.27 21.20 -31.44
CA GLU A 154 -18.80 20.68 -32.70
C GLU A 154 -17.65 20.35 -33.69
N PRO A 155 -17.60 19.14 -34.27
CA PRO A 155 -16.51 18.75 -35.17
C PRO A 155 -16.30 19.71 -36.34
N ALA A 156 -17.35 20.38 -36.82
CA ALA A 156 -17.28 21.35 -37.91
C ALA A 156 -16.51 22.64 -37.55
N LEU A 157 -16.30 22.91 -36.25
CA LEU A 157 -15.59 24.07 -35.75
C LEU A 157 -14.11 23.78 -35.42
N LEU A 158 -13.64 22.55 -35.67
CA LEU A 158 -12.22 22.19 -35.54
C LEU A 158 -11.39 22.92 -36.61
N PRO A 159 -10.25 23.54 -36.25
CA PRO A 159 -9.36 24.15 -37.23
C PRO A 159 -8.81 23.10 -38.21
N GLU A 160 -9.05 23.28 -39.51
CA GLU A 160 -8.54 22.38 -40.56
C GLU A 160 -7.01 22.48 -40.75
N ASN A 161 -6.40 23.58 -40.28
CA ASN A 161 -4.99 23.88 -40.47
C ASN A 161 -4.05 23.26 -39.42
N GLN A 162 -4.54 22.34 -38.59
CA GLN A 162 -3.75 21.68 -37.55
C GLN A 162 -3.89 20.16 -37.64
N SER A 163 -2.78 19.45 -37.47
CA SER A 163 -2.81 18.00 -37.34
C SER A 163 -3.57 17.61 -36.08
N THR A 164 -4.68 16.91 -36.24
CA THR A 164 -5.45 16.35 -35.14
C THR A 164 -5.12 14.87 -34.95
N LEU A 165 -5.24 14.40 -33.72
CA LEU A 165 -5.13 12.98 -33.38
C LEU A 165 -6.51 12.49 -32.95
N SER A 166 -6.85 11.26 -33.33
CA SER A 166 -7.95 10.54 -32.71
C SER A 166 -7.60 10.19 -31.26
N LEU A 167 -8.63 10.03 -30.42
CA LEU A 167 -8.43 9.62 -29.01
C LEU A 167 -7.66 8.29 -28.90
N SER A 168 -7.85 7.37 -29.85
CA SER A 168 -7.14 6.09 -29.91
C SER A 168 -5.64 6.21 -30.20
N GLU A 169 -5.21 7.32 -30.79
CA GLU A 169 -3.79 7.56 -31.11
C GLU A 169 -3.03 8.19 -29.94
N ILE A 170 -3.72 8.67 -28.89
CA ILE A 170 -3.07 9.22 -27.71
C ILE A 170 -2.32 8.08 -27.02
N PRO A 171 -0.98 8.16 -26.87
CA PRO A 171 -0.20 7.11 -26.24
C PRO A 171 -0.72 6.84 -24.82
N GLN A 172 -1.13 5.62 -24.54
CA GLN A 172 -1.55 5.20 -23.21
C GLN A 172 -0.40 4.47 -22.53
N GLU A 173 -0.03 4.90 -21.33
CA GLU A 173 0.89 4.14 -20.51
C GLU A 173 0.09 3.13 -19.69
N ARG A 174 0.54 1.89 -19.66
CA ARG A 174 -0.03 0.90 -18.76
C ARG A 174 0.63 1.04 -17.41
N TYR A 175 -0.11 1.56 -16.43
CA TYR A 175 0.26 1.39 -15.04
C TYR A 175 0.17 -0.10 -14.70
N TYR A 176 1.28 -0.67 -14.22
CA TYR A 176 1.27 -2.03 -13.68
C TYR A 176 1.32 -1.92 -12.15
N ASP A 177 0.19 -2.17 -11.49
CA ASP A 177 0.10 -2.15 -10.02
C ASP A 177 0.74 -3.41 -9.42
N TRP A 178 2.07 -3.53 -9.53
CA TRP A 178 2.84 -4.58 -8.86
C TRP A 178 2.69 -4.49 -7.34
N ALA A 179 2.46 -3.28 -6.80
CA ALA A 179 2.22 -3.06 -5.37
C ALA A 179 0.91 -3.74 -4.93
N GLY A 180 -0.17 -3.65 -5.71
CA GLY A 180 -1.44 -4.36 -5.48
C GLY A 180 -1.39 -5.87 -5.63
N GLN A 181 -0.42 -6.39 -6.37
CA GLN A 181 -0.17 -7.84 -6.40
C GLN A 181 0.54 -8.34 -5.14
N ILE A 182 1.41 -7.52 -4.53
CA ILE A 182 2.16 -7.87 -3.32
C ILE A 182 1.31 -7.58 -2.06
N LEU A 183 0.67 -6.42 -2.01
CA LEU A 183 -0.24 -5.96 -0.96
C LEU A 183 -1.68 -6.01 -1.47
N THR A 184 -2.26 -7.20 -1.37
CA THR A 184 -3.67 -7.46 -1.73
C THR A 184 -4.65 -6.66 -0.88
N VAL A 185 -4.28 -6.39 0.38
CA VAL A 185 -4.99 -5.53 1.31
C VAL A 185 -3.98 -4.56 1.90
N GLU A 186 -4.23 -3.26 1.74
CA GLU A 186 -3.45 -2.23 2.40
C GLU A 186 -4.05 -1.88 3.76
N PRO A 187 -3.22 -1.39 4.69
CA PRO A 187 -3.73 -0.77 5.90
C PRO A 187 -4.59 0.45 5.54
N GLU A 188 -5.75 0.56 6.17
CA GLU A 188 -6.65 1.71 5.99
C GLU A 188 -5.95 3.03 6.37
N TYR A 189 -5.09 2.97 7.38
CA TYR A 189 -4.25 4.08 7.85
C TYR A 189 -2.76 3.72 7.71
N ALA A 190 -2.25 3.69 6.48
CA ALA A 190 -0.86 3.32 6.19
C ALA A 190 0.20 4.20 6.88
N PHE A 191 -0.17 5.43 7.24
CA PHE A 191 0.71 6.40 7.90
C PHE A 191 0.43 6.58 9.39
N ASP A 192 -0.43 5.74 9.96
CA ASP A 192 -0.60 5.65 11.41
C ASP A 192 0.26 4.54 12.00
N ILE A 193 0.66 4.76 13.26
CA ILE A 193 1.39 3.75 14.02
C ILE A 193 0.48 2.52 14.18
N PRO A 194 0.97 1.30 13.86
CA PRO A 194 0.17 0.09 14.00
C PRO A 194 -0.34 -0.09 15.42
N SER A 195 -1.65 -0.36 15.56
CA SER A 195 -2.26 -0.57 16.86
C SER A 195 -1.63 -1.79 17.58
N PRO A 196 -1.66 -1.84 18.94
CA PRO A 196 -1.19 -3.02 19.67
C PRO A 196 -1.87 -4.32 19.23
N ALA A 197 -3.16 -4.27 18.89
CA ALA A 197 -3.91 -5.42 18.39
C ALA A 197 -3.35 -5.94 17.05
N TRP A 198 -3.00 -5.03 16.14
CA TRP A 198 -2.37 -5.38 14.87
C TRP A 198 -0.98 -5.99 15.07
N LEU A 199 -0.16 -5.37 15.91
CA LEU A 199 1.18 -5.88 16.22
C LEU A 199 1.13 -7.29 16.82
N ILE A 200 0.13 -7.58 17.68
CA ILE A 200 -0.09 -8.92 18.24
C ILE A 200 -0.56 -9.88 17.13
N ASN A 201 -1.49 -9.47 16.28
CA ASN A 201 -1.99 -10.30 15.17
C ASN A 201 -0.85 -10.72 14.22
N TRP A 202 -0.04 -9.76 13.78
CA TRP A 202 1.12 -10.01 12.91
C TRP A 202 2.14 -10.93 13.57
N TYR A 203 2.40 -10.74 14.87
CA TYR A 203 3.26 -11.61 15.65
C TYR A 203 2.74 -13.05 15.69
N CYS A 204 1.46 -13.25 15.97
CA CYS A 204 0.83 -14.57 16.02
C CYS A 204 0.91 -15.29 14.66
N TRP A 205 0.68 -14.58 13.56
CA TRP A 205 0.84 -15.16 12.22
C TRP A 205 2.29 -15.54 11.92
N CYS A 206 3.25 -14.66 12.19
CA CYS A 206 4.67 -15.00 12.00
C CYS A 206 5.10 -16.21 12.85
N LEU A 207 4.65 -16.26 14.10
CA LEU A 207 4.95 -17.36 15.01
C LEU A 207 4.32 -18.68 14.55
N GLY A 208 3.06 -18.62 14.08
CA GLY A 208 2.35 -19.75 13.50
C GLY A 208 3.02 -20.28 12.24
N LEU A 209 3.45 -19.40 11.33
CA LEU A 209 4.20 -19.76 10.13
C LEU A 209 5.56 -20.40 10.46
N LEU A 210 6.27 -19.86 11.45
CA LEU A 210 7.53 -20.43 11.93
C LEU A 210 7.32 -21.83 12.53
N LEU A 211 6.33 -21.99 13.41
CA LEU A 211 5.97 -23.28 14.01
C LEU A 211 5.55 -24.31 12.97
N GLY A 212 4.67 -23.94 12.04
CA GLY A 212 4.25 -24.78 10.93
C GLY A 212 5.44 -25.21 10.08
N SER A 213 6.38 -24.30 9.82
CA SER A 213 7.60 -24.61 9.06
C SER A 213 8.52 -25.60 9.79
N LEU A 214 8.69 -25.46 11.10
CA LEU A 214 9.49 -26.37 11.93
C LEU A 214 8.91 -27.79 11.94
N ILE A 215 7.59 -27.91 11.99
CA ILE A 215 6.86 -29.19 11.97
C ILE A 215 6.93 -29.82 10.58
N LEU A 216 6.58 -29.08 9.53
CA LEU A 216 6.55 -29.59 8.15
C LEU A 216 7.94 -29.97 7.62
N ALA A 217 9.00 -29.35 8.14
CA ALA A 217 10.37 -29.74 7.84
C ALA A 217 10.74 -31.16 8.30
N ALA A 218 9.93 -31.81 9.13
CA ALA A 218 10.11 -33.23 9.48
C ALA A 218 9.82 -34.16 8.29
N VAL A 219 9.02 -33.74 7.30
CA VAL A 219 8.65 -34.59 6.16
C VAL A 219 9.86 -34.95 5.29
N PRO A 220 10.69 -34.01 4.80
CA PRO A 220 11.90 -34.35 4.03
C PRO A 220 12.90 -35.21 4.81
N VAL A 221 12.94 -35.08 6.14
CA VAL A 221 13.85 -35.82 7.02
C VAL A 221 13.59 -37.33 6.99
N CYS A 222 12.33 -37.74 6.79
CA CYS A 222 11.94 -39.15 6.71
C CYS A 222 12.56 -39.86 5.50
N PHE A 223 12.93 -39.13 4.45
CA PHE A 223 13.44 -39.67 3.19
C PHE A 223 14.97 -39.63 3.06
N VAL A 224 15.69 -39.24 4.12
CA VAL A 224 17.15 -39.01 4.06
C VAL A 224 17.90 -39.80 5.14
N ALA A 225 19.11 -40.24 4.78
CA ALA A 225 20.06 -40.92 5.67
C ALA A 225 20.30 -40.13 6.98
N ALA A 226 20.45 -40.85 8.09
CA ALA A 226 20.54 -40.31 9.45
C ALA A 226 21.56 -39.16 9.59
N GLU A 227 22.71 -39.28 8.94
CA GLU A 227 23.80 -38.30 8.96
C GLU A 227 23.42 -36.93 8.40
N ARG A 228 22.49 -36.88 7.43
CA ARG A 228 22.07 -35.64 6.76
C ARG A 228 20.77 -35.07 7.33
N ARG A 229 20.07 -35.80 8.19
CA ARG A 229 18.74 -35.43 8.72
C ARG A 229 18.70 -34.03 9.31
N MET A 230 19.65 -33.68 10.18
CA MET A 230 19.68 -32.37 10.84
C MET A 230 19.95 -31.22 9.85
N SER A 231 20.83 -31.45 8.87
CA SER A 231 21.13 -30.45 7.84
C SER A 231 19.93 -30.23 6.91
N VAL A 232 19.27 -31.32 6.49
CA VAL A 232 18.08 -31.27 5.64
C VAL A 232 16.92 -30.63 6.38
N TRP A 233 16.67 -30.99 7.64
CA TRP A 233 15.66 -30.35 8.46
C TRP A 233 15.90 -28.83 8.56
N THR A 234 17.14 -28.44 8.85
CA THR A 234 17.52 -27.03 9.01
C THR A 234 17.34 -26.23 7.72
N ALA A 235 17.75 -26.79 6.58
CA ALA A 235 17.54 -26.14 5.27
C ALA A 235 16.05 -26.07 4.91
N SER A 236 15.29 -27.12 5.21
CA SER A 236 13.87 -27.23 4.87
C SER A 236 13.02 -26.22 5.62
N TYR A 237 13.14 -26.13 6.96
CA TYR A 237 12.31 -25.18 7.70
C TYR A 237 12.67 -23.73 7.37
N ARG A 238 13.96 -23.43 7.13
CA ARG A 238 14.38 -22.07 6.76
C ARG A 238 13.82 -21.66 5.41
N THR A 239 13.90 -22.54 4.43
CA THR A 239 13.35 -22.29 3.09
C THR A 239 11.84 -22.08 3.18
N LEU A 240 11.15 -22.97 3.89
CA LEU A 240 9.70 -22.88 4.06
C LEU A 240 9.27 -21.63 4.81
N ALA A 241 9.90 -21.33 5.95
CA ALA A 241 9.59 -20.15 6.76
C ALA A 241 9.89 -18.84 6.02
N PHE A 242 10.96 -18.78 5.22
CA PHE A 242 11.27 -17.62 4.39
C PHE A 242 10.24 -17.41 3.28
N ILE A 243 9.86 -18.48 2.55
CA ILE A 243 8.84 -18.40 1.50
C ILE A 243 7.48 -18.03 2.08
N CYS A 244 7.06 -18.71 3.15
CA CYS A 244 5.80 -18.42 3.83
C CYS A 244 5.79 -17.01 4.44
N GLY A 245 6.91 -16.53 4.98
CA GLY A 245 7.03 -15.15 5.46
C GLY A 245 6.99 -14.11 4.34
N ALA A 246 7.53 -14.42 3.16
CA ALA A 246 7.52 -13.49 2.03
C ALA A 246 6.12 -13.39 1.39
N LEU A 247 5.46 -14.53 1.19
CA LEU A 247 4.15 -14.64 0.55
C LEU A 247 2.98 -14.48 1.53
N GLY A 248 3.23 -14.62 2.84
CA GLY A 248 2.21 -14.58 3.88
C GLY A 248 1.46 -13.27 3.89
N THR A 249 2.15 -12.13 3.71
CA THR A 249 1.53 -10.81 3.66
C THR A 249 0.53 -10.71 2.52
N THR A 250 0.77 -11.38 1.40
CA THR A 250 -0.12 -11.37 0.24
C THR A 250 -1.32 -12.29 0.44
N TRP A 251 -1.08 -13.55 0.82
CA TRP A 251 -2.13 -14.57 0.90
C TRP A 251 -2.96 -14.51 2.17
N ILE A 252 -2.34 -14.28 3.33
CA ILE A 252 -3.05 -14.20 4.60
C ILE A 252 -3.92 -12.95 4.59
N SER A 253 -3.38 -11.81 4.17
CA SER A 253 -4.18 -10.57 4.10
C SER A 253 -5.35 -10.70 3.12
N PHE A 254 -5.14 -11.39 1.99
CA PHE A 254 -6.24 -11.72 1.08
C PHE A 254 -7.30 -12.61 1.74
N TRP A 255 -6.91 -13.58 2.56
CA TRP A 255 -7.85 -14.48 3.22
C TRP A 255 -8.60 -13.82 4.38
N THR A 256 -7.89 -13.06 5.23
CA THR A 256 -8.47 -12.39 6.41
C THR A 256 -9.20 -11.09 6.06
N GLN A 257 -8.97 -10.54 4.86
CA GLN A 257 -9.45 -9.22 4.44
C GLN A 257 -8.92 -8.07 5.30
N GLU A 258 -7.85 -8.32 6.06
CA GLU A 258 -7.14 -7.37 6.92
C GLU A 258 -5.65 -7.36 6.56
N PHE A 259 -4.97 -6.24 6.74
CA PHE A 259 -3.53 -6.17 6.50
C PHE A 259 -2.75 -6.97 7.57
N VAL A 260 -2.10 -8.06 7.15
CA VAL A 260 -1.26 -8.91 8.01
C VAL A 260 0.19 -8.85 7.52
N PHE A 261 1.09 -8.30 8.34
CA PHE A 261 2.48 -8.13 7.95
C PHE A 261 3.38 -9.27 8.46
N THR A 262 3.86 -10.12 7.54
CA THR A 262 4.63 -11.35 7.88
C THR A 262 6.11 -11.30 7.51
N TRP A 263 6.55 -10.23 6.86
CA TRP A 263 7.94 -10.06 6.43
C TRP A 263 8.99 -10.01 7.55
N PRO A 264 8.68 -9.65 8.82
CA PRO A 264 9.65 -9.77 9.91
C PRO A 264 10.18 -11.19 10.09
N LEU A 265 9.41 -12.21 9.71
CA LEU A 265 9.87 -13.61 9.69
C LEU A 265 11.05 -13.80 8.70
N CYS A 266 11.02 -13.16 7.54
CA CYS A 266 12.10 -13.25 6.55
C CYS A 266 13.41 -12.67 7.10
N LEU A 267 13.34 -11.53 7.79
CA LEU A 267 14.49 -10.91 8.45
C LEU A 267 15.08 -11.84 9.52
N PHE A 268 14.23 -12.46 10.33
CA PHE A 268 14.67 -13.41 11.35
C PHE A 268 15.35 -14.64 10.74
N ILE A 269 14.75 -15.27 9.73
CA ILE A 269 15.32 -16.45 9.07
C ILE A 269 16.64 -16.12 8.37
N ALA A 270 16.77 -14.92 7.77
CA ALA A 270 18.02 -14.46 7.16
C ALA A 270 19.11 -14.13 8.20
N LEU A 271 18.71 -13.71 9.41
CA LEU A 271 19.62 -13.41 10.52
C LEU A 271 20.21 -14.69 11.16
N GLU A 272 19.45 -15.78 11.20
CA GLU A 272 19.87 -17.02 11.86
C GLU A 272 21.25 -17.56 11.43
N PRO A 273 21.58 -17.70 10.12
CA PRO A 273 22.91 -18.11 9.69
C PRO A 273 24.03 -17.18 10.19
N VAL A 274 23.74 -15.88 10.35
CA VAL A 274 24.71 -14.91 10.88
C VAL A 274 24.97 -15.20 12.36
N LEU A 275 23.91 -15.39 13.16
CA LEU A 275 24.05 -15.73 14.59
C LEU A 275 24.85 -17.02 14.81
N ALA A 276 24.72 -17.99 13.90
CA ALA A 276 25.51 -19.21 13.90
C ALA A 276 27.01 -18.99 13.63
N THR A 277 27.37 -17.95 12.89
CA THR A 277 28.77 -17.58 12.58
C THR A 277 29.42 -16.69 13.65
N VAL A 278 28.64 -15.99 14.48
CA VAL A 278 29.19 -15.07 15.50
C VAL A 278 29.88 -15.86 16.62
N GLN A 279 31.19 -15.72 16.72
CA GLN A 279 32.03 -16.33 17.76
C GLN A 279 32.79 -15.25 18.54
N PHE A 280 32.61 -15.20 19.86
CA PHE A 280 33.31 -14.25 20.75
C PHE A 280 34.71 -14.75 21.22
N ARG A 281 35.19 -15.91 20.73
CA ARG A 281 36.49 -16.49 21.10
C ARG A 281 37.30 -16.82 19.85
N ASN A 282 38.60 -16.53 19.90
CA ASN A 282 39.58 -16.84 18.85
C ASN A 282 39.65 -18.36 18.60
N VAL A 283 39.02 -18.82 17.53
CA VAL A 283 39.17 -20.18 16.98
C VAL A 283 39.73 -20.07 15.56
N LYS A 284 40.49 -21.09 15.14
CA LYS A 284 41.17 -21.17 13.84
C LYS A 284 40.28 -20.68 12.70
N LYS A 285 40.83 -19.80 11.86
CA LYS A 285 40.19 -19.27 10.64
C LYS A 285 39.52 -20.38 9.85
N THR A 286 38.20 -20.36 9.79
CA THR A 286 37.40 -21.13 8.84
C THR A 286 37.55 -20.54 7.43
N SER A 287 37.08 -21.28 6.42
CA SER A 287 37.10 -20.85 5.01
C SER A 287 36.46 -19.47 4.86
N TYR A 288 37.16 -18.55 4.19
CA TYR A 288 36.79 -17.15 3.97
C TYR A 288 35.32 -16.95 3.56
N TRP A 289 34.80 -17.82 2.68
CA TRP A 289 33.44 -17.72 2.15
C TRP A 289 32.37 -18.28 3.11
N ARG A 290 32.73 -19.20 3.99
CA ARG A 290 31.79 -19.86 4.92
C ARG A 290 31.24 -18.88 5.95
N ASP A 291 32.04 -17.89 6.34
CA ASP A 291 31.66 -16.91 7.37
C ASP A 291 31.06 -15.64 6.77
N ARG A 292 31.45 -15.26 5.54
CA ARG A 292 30.98 -14.03 4.88
C ARG A 292 29.69 -14.21 4.10
N LEU A 293 29.43 -15.38 3.53
CA LEU A 293 28.23 -15.63 2.74
C LEU A 293 26.93 -15.42 3.54
N PRO A 294 26.82 -15.90 4.81
CA PRO A 294 25.68 -15.59 5.67
C PRO A 294 25.44 -14.09 5.87
N VAL A 295 26.52 -13.32 6.10
CA VAL A 295 26.44 -11.87 6.31
C VAL A 295 26.03 -11.14 5.04
N LEU A 296 26.61 -11.50 3.89
CA LEU A 296 26.25 -10.92 2.60
C LEU A 296 24.79 -11.21 2.23
N TRP A 297 24.32 -12.43 2.46
CA TRP A 297 22.92 -12.80 2.26
C TRP A 297 21.99 -12.01 3.18
N PHE A 298 22.33 -11.90 4.47
CA PHE A 298 21.55 -11.10 5.41
C PHE A 298 21.48 -9.62 4.99
N LEU A 299 22.60 -9.01 4.62
CA LEU A 299 22.64 -7.62 4.14
C LEU A 299 21.82 -7.43 2.85
N PHE A 300 21.83 -8.40 1.95
CA PHE A 300 20.98 -8.41 0.76
C PHE A 300 19.49 -8.42 1.14
N VAL A 301 19.06 -9.36 1.99
CA VAL A 301 17.66 -9.44 2.45
C VAL A 301 17.25 -8.18 3.20
N PHE A 302 18.12 -7.64 4.05
CA PHE A 302 17.90 -6.41 4.81
C PHE A 302 17.70 -5.20 3.89
N THR A 303 18.52 -5.09 2.84
CA THR A 303 18.43 -4.03 1.84
C THR A 303 17.15 -4.16 1.00
N VAL A 304 16.86 -5.37 0.53
CA VAL A 304 15.63 -5.65 -0.24
C VAL A 304 14.39 -5.36 0.60
N TYR A 305 14.37 -5.78 1.87
CA TYR A 305 13.29 -5.46 2.80
C TYR A 305 13.08 -3.95 2.92
N PHE A 306 14.16 -3.20 3.18
CA PHE A 306 14.09 -1.74 3.28
C PHE A 306 13.56 -1.09 1.99
N LEU A 307 14.08 -1.50 0.84
CA LEU A 307 13.65 -0.97 -0.46
C LEU A 307 12.20 -1.30 -0.77
N LEU A 308 11.73 -2.50 -0.46
CA LEU A 308 10.34 -2.90 -0.62
C LEU A 308 9.42 -2.10 0.30
N CYS A 309 9.73 -2.00 1.60
CA CYS A 309 8.95 -1.20 2.52
C CYS A 309 8.92 0.27 2.10
N ARG A 310 10.04 0.84 1.64
CA ARG A 310 10.09 2.21 1.11
C ARG A 310 9.22 2.38 -0.14
N ARG A 311 9.27 1.43 -1.06
CA ARG A 311 8.54 1.51 -2.33
C ARG A 311 7.03 1.31 -2.14
N LEU A 312 6.64 0.55 -1.12
CA LEU A 312 5.24 0.28 -0.76
C LEU A 312 4.70 1.24 0.33
N SER A 313 5.46 2.28 0.70
CA SER A 313 5.07 3.24 1.74
C SER A 313 4.78 2.62 3.13
N LEU A 314 5.39 1.47 3.44
CA LEU A 314 5.33 0.78 4.72
C LEU A 314 6.37 1.38 5.69
N VAL A 315 6.12 2.60 6.18
CA VAL A 315 7.12 3.41 6.90
C VAL A 315 7.40 2.86 8.31
N PHE A 316 6.38 2.37 9.01
CA PHE A 316 6.53 1.87 10.39
C PHE A 316 7.15 0.48 10.41
N GLU A 317 6.91 -0.32 9.37
CA GLU A 317 7.46 -1.66 9.19
C GLU A 317 9.00 -1.64 9.10
N TRP A 318 9.62 -0.49 8.84
CA TRP A 318 11.07 -0.31 8.92
C TRP A 318 11.61 -0.58 10.31
N ALA A 319 10.80 -0.40 11.36
CA ALA A 319 11.23 -0.63 12.74
C ALA A 319 11.72 -2.06 12.96
N PHE A 320 11.18 -3.05 12.24
CA PHE A 320 11.63 -4.45 12.33
C PHE A 320 13.04 -4.70 11.78
N LEU A 321 13.65 -3.73 11.10
CA LEU A 321 15.09 -3.76 10.82
C LEU A 321 15.95 -3.77 12.09
N ALA A 322 15.37 -3.39 13.25
CA ALA A 322 16.00 -3.54 14.55
C ALA A 322 16.09 -4.99 15.06
N ALA A 323 15.50 -5.96 14.36
CA ALA A 323 15.46 -7.38 14.74
C ALA A 323 16.79 -7.96 15.27
N PRO A 324 17.98 -7.63 14.71
CA PRO A 324 19.25 -8.10 15.25
C PRO A 324 19.49 -7.71 16.71
N LEU A 325 19.08 -6.50 17.12
CA LEU A 325 19.28 -6.01 18.49
C LEU A 325 18.58 -6.89 19.53
N GLY A 326 17.35 -7.34 19.22
CA GLY A 326 16.57 -8.21 20.09
C GLY A 326 16.99 -9.69 20.02
N ALA A 327 17.37 -10.20 18.85
CA ALA A 327 17.71 -11.61 18.67
C ALA A 327 19.10 -12.00 19.20
N LEU A 328 20.07 -11.07 19.20
CA LEU A 328 21.47 -11.39 19.53
C LEU A 328 21.68 -12.09 20.88
N PRO A 329 21.08 -11.64 22.01
CA PRO A 329 21.35 -12.24 23.32
C PRO A 329 20.93 -13.72 23.42
N ILE A 330 19.75 -14.06 22.90
CA ILE A 330 19.15 -15.39 23.03
C ILE A 330 19.58 -16.29 21.87
N GLY A 331 19.61 -15.77 20.65
CA GLY A 331 19.95 -16.54 19.46
C GLY A 331 21.39 -17.04 19.46
N TRP A 332 22.30 -16.34 20.14
CA TRP A 332 23.66 -16.82 20.36
C TRP A 332 23.71 -18.09 21.24
N TRP A 333 22.87 -18.16 22.27
CA TRP A 333 22.76 -19.35 23.12
C TRP A 333 22.05 -20.48 22.38
N GLU A 334 20.92 -20.17 21.71
CA GLU A 334 20.11 -21.12 20.95
C GLU A 334 20.95 -22.03 20.05
N TRP A 335 21.90 -21.45 19.32
CA TRP A 335 22.73 -22.19 18.36
C TRP A 335 23.74 -23.14 19.02
N ARG A 336 24.14 -22.90 20.28
CA ARG A 336 25.12 -23.72 20.99
C ARG A 336 24.53 -24.98 21.64
N ILE A 337 23.21 -25.12 21.63
CA ILE A 337 22.55 -26.27 22.24
C ILE A 337 22.65 -27.50 21.34
N THR A 338 23.24 -28.57 21.88
CA THR A 338 23.30 -29.88 21.22
C THR A 338 21.90 -30.47 21.06
N ARG A 339 21.55 -30.94 19.86
CA ARG A 339 20.19 -31.40 19.51
C ARG A 339 20.04 -32.93 19.59
N ASN A 340 20.77 -33.56 20.51
CA ASN A 340 20.98 -35.02 20.50
C ASN A 340 19.91 -35.80 21.28
N THR A 341 19.03 -35.11 22.01
CA THR A 341 17.97 -35.72 22.84
C THR A 341 16.67 -34.97 22.62
N ALA A 342 15.52 -35.66 22.73
CA ALA A 342 14.20 -35.06 22.55
C ALA A 342 13.98 -33.81 23.42
N GLY A 343 14.35 -33.85 24.70
CA GLY A 343 14.25 -32.69 25.60
C GLY A 343 15.12 -31.49 25.17
N LYS A 344 16.33 -31.74 24.65
CA LYS A 344 17.19 -30.67 24.13
C LYS A 344 16.71 -30.12 22.80
N PHE A 345 16.08 -30.96 21.98
CA PHE A 345 15.41 -30.53 20.75
C PHE A 345 14.20 -29.65 21.06
N LEU A 346 13.37 -30.03 22.04
CA LEU A 346 12.25 -29.21 22.49
C LEU A 346 12.74 -27.86 23.05
N LEU A 347 13.80 -27.88 23.88
CA LEU A 347 14.44 -26.65 24.37
C LEU A 347 14.93 -25.76 23.23
N PHE A 348 15.55 -26.35 22.20
CA PHE A 348 15.97 -25.62 21.00
C PHE A 348 14.78 -24.97 20.28
N VAL A 349 13.67 -25.68 20.11
CA VAL A 349 12.45 -25.12 19.51
C VAL A 349 11.91 -23.96 20.37
N CYS A 350 11.80 -24.13 21.69
CA CYS A 350 11.35 -23.06 22.59
C CYS A 350 12.25 -21.83 22.52
N LEU A 351 13.57 -22.00 22.53
CA LEU A 351 14.53 -20.89 22.43
C LEU A 351 14.49 -20.21 21.06
N LYS A 352 14.23 -20.96 19.98
CA LYS A 352 14.04 -20.38 18.65
C LYS A 352 12.82 -19.48 18.61
N LEU A 353 11.69 -19.94 19.16
CA LEU A 353 10.47 -19.13 19.26
C LEU A 353 10.74 -17.88 20.10
N LEU A 354 11.42 -18.03 21.25
CA LEU A 354 11.78 -16.91 22.10
C LEU A 354 12.72 -15.91 21.41
N THR A 355 13.70 -16.40 20.63
CA THR A 355 14.62 -15.54 19.86
C THR A 355 13.85 -14.76 18.80
N PHE A 356 12.90 -15.39 18.11
CA PHE A 356 11.99 -14.70 17.20
C PHE A 356 11.14 -13.64 17.93
N SER A 357 10.58 -13.97 19.10
CA SER A 357 9.83 -13.02 19.93
C SER A 357 10.65 -11.79 20.32
N CYS A 358 11.93 -11.98 20.69
CA CYS A 358 12.81 -10.86 21.01
C CYS A 358 13.20 -10.04 19.77
N ALA A 359 13.47 -10.69 18.62
CA ALA A 359 13.66 -9.97 17.35
C ALA A 359 12.44 -9.11 17.00
N TYR A 360 11.24 -9.70 17.02
CA TYR A 360 10.00 -8.98 16.74
C TYR A 360 9.76 -7.85 17.75
N GLY A 361 9.93 -8.13 19.04
CA GLY A 361 9.77 -7.16 20.12
C GLY A 361 10.72 -5.97 20.03
N SER A 362 11.93 -6.14 19.48
CA SER A 362 12.84 -5.00 19.26
C SER A 362 12.31 -4.02 18.22
N GLY A 363 11.62 -4.50 17.18
CA GLY A 363 10.94 -3.63 16.22
C GLY A 363 9.77 -2.89 16.85
N VAL A 364 8.96 -3.58 17.66
CA VAL A 364 7.88 -2.96 18.43
C VAL A 364 8.42 -1.89 19.39
N LEU A 365 9.53 -2.17 20.09
CA LEU A 365 10.14 -1.21 21.01
C LEU A 365 10.62 0.06 20.26
N VAL A 366 11.19 -0.09 19.06
CA VAL A 366 11.59 1.06 18.24
C VAL A 366 10.38 1.92 17.84
N LEU A 367 9.24 1.30 17.54
CA LEU A 367 8.01 2.06 17.27
C LEU A 367 7.59 2.89 18.48
N TRP A 368 7.55 2.27 19.67
CA TRP A 368 7.15 2.92 20.93
C TRP A 368 8.12 3.98 21.44
N LEU A 369 9.41 3.86 21.14
CA LEU A 369 10.42 4.83 21.57
C LEU A 369 10.48 6.06 20.66
N LYS A 370 10.10 5.90 19.39
CA LYS A 370 10.25 6.95 18.37
C LYS A 370 8.98 7.77 18.17
N TYR A 371 7.82 7.18 18.43
CA TYR A 371 6.50 7.78 18.24
C TYR A 371 5.66 7.54 19.49
#